data_AF-A0A851Y319-F1
#
_entry.id   AF-A0A851Y319-F1
#
_cell.length_a   1.000
_cell.length_b   1.000
_cell.length_c   1.000
_cell.angle_alpha   90.00
_cell.angle_beta   90.00
_cell.angle_gamma   90.00
#
_symmetry.space_group_name_H-M   'P 1'
#
loop_
_entity.id
_entity.type
_entity.pdbx_description
1 polymer ?
#
loop_
_entity_poly.entity_id
_entity_poly.type
_entity_poly.pdbx_seq_one_letter_code
_entity_poly.pdbx_strand_id
1 'polypeptide(L)'
;FLSVTEDLVRRRAEHNDCEIFSLEEISLHQQEIEKLEYLDKWCRDLKILYLQNNLIPKIENVGKLKKLEYLNVALNNIERIENLEGCEELKKLDLTANFIGELSSIEALKHNIHLKELFLVGNPCTEFEGYRQFVVATLHQLKCLDSKQIERSERIQALQNYPEVKQKIREQEQAYLLKRAREKEEAQRKMQERKDKKPNQMGSKLGFDRPDSLPEKEKHQAEGGEEQESWITVEDDEDKRFWEEPTPYTPESRLETHRYIEEKRKAKENVRESKKKEKPLWTLVTAEGKVLNVNVPKLHFSLKDDEENNQIILDLAVYRYLDTSLLDIDVQPTYVRVMVKGKPFQFVLPEEVKPDSSSAKRSQTTGHLVISMPKAKEIIPPKQKVATSVKHSDCNTMQKNARSRQAEKLEVDPSKYSFPDITKIIQEKERIGLGPIKLQPEKTAETKTSCVDFENNEDV
;
A
#
# COMPACT_ATOMS: atom_id res chain seq x y z
N PHE A 1 5.84 -18.45 -1.55
CA PHE A 1 5.42 -18.71 -2.95
C PHE A 1 4.54 -17.57 -3.43
N LEU A 2 5.19 -16.52 -3.91
CA LEU A 2 4.51 -15.50 -4.71
C LEU A 2 4.38 -16.04 -6.14
N SER A 3 3.14 -16.29 -6.56
CA SER A 3 2.80 -16.56 -7.95
C SER A 3 2.32 -15.28 -8.62
N VAL A 4 2.38 -15.25 -9.95
CA VAL A 4 1.72 -14.19 -10.71
C VAL A 4 0.22 -14.28 -10.44
N THR A 5 -0.39 -13.24 -9.88
CA THR A 5 -1.83 -13.15 -9.62
C THR A 5 -2.51 -12.25 -10.64
N GLU A 6 -3.80 -12.48 -10.90
CA GLU A 6 -4.59 -11.63 -11.80
C GLU A 6 -4.61 -10.17 -11.30
N ASP A 7 -4.76 -9.97 -9.99
CA ASP A 7 -4.74 -8.64 -9.38
C ASP A 7 -3.41 -7.91 -9.61
N LEU A 8 -2.29 -8.65 -9.56
CA LEU A 8 -0.98 -8.07 -9.84
C LEU A 8 -0.88 -7.62 -11.29
N VAL A 9 -1.35 -8.45 -12.23
CA VAL A 9 -1.37 -8.11 -13.66
C VAL A 9 -2.31 -6.92 -13.91
N ARG A 10 -3.51 -6.90 -13.32
CA ARG A 10 -4.48 -5.82 -13.48
C ARG A 10 -3.98 -4.48 -12.93
N ARG A 11 -3.29 -4.46 -11.79
CA ARG A 11 -2.62 -3.26 -11.26
C ARG A 11 -1.50 -2.75 -12.16
N ARG A 12 -0.88 -3.61 -12.97
CA ARG A 12 0.15 -3.20 -13.92
C ARG A 12 -0.42 -2.83 -15.29
N ALA A 13 -1.65 -3.25 -15.58
CA ALA A 13 -2.46 -2.91 -16.75
C ALA A 13 -3.17 -1.55 -16.65
N GLU A 14 -2.78 -0.68 -15.71
CA GLU A 14 -3.42 0.64 -15.48
C GLU A 14 -3.46 1.51 -16.73
N HIS A 15 -2.48 1.36 -17.64
CA HIS A 15 -2.41 2.10 -18.91
C HIS A 15 -3.23 1.48 -20.05
N ASN A 16 -3.87 0.34 -19.82
CA ASN A 16 -4.71 -0.39 -20.79
C ASN A 16 -6.14 -0.55 -20.26
N ASP A 17 -6.69 0.47 -19.60
CA ASP A 17 -8.04 0.46 -19.02
C ASP A 17 -8.34 -0.71 -18.06
N CYS A 18 -7.29 -1.27 -17.41
CA CYS A 18 -7.36 -2.50 -16.61
C CYS A 18 -7.77 -3.75 -17.42
N GLU A 19 -7.72 -3.71 -18.76
CA GLU A 19 -7.94 -4.85 -19.62
C GLU A 19 -6.66 -5.70 -19.70
N ILE A 20 -6.76 -6.95 -19.22
CA ILE A 20 -5.64 -7.88 -19.20
C ILE A 20 -5.53 -8.71 -20.49
N PHE A 21 -6.61 -8.82 -21.26
CA PHE A 21 -6.69 -9.68 -22.45
C PHE A 21 -6.01 -9.07 -23.68
N SER A 22 -6.13 -7.76 -23.86
CA SER A 22 -5.56 -6.98 -24.97
C SER A 22 -4.15 -6.46 -24.67
N LEU A 23 -3.58 -6.83 -23.52
CA LEU A 23 -2.35 -6.25 -23.02
C LEU A 23 -1.15 -6.70 -23.85
N GLU A 24 -0.48 -5.75 -24.49
CA GLU A 24 0.67 -6.01 -25.36
C GLU A 24 2.00 -6.00 -24.59
N GLU A 25 2.10 -5.25 -23.49
CA GLU A 25 3.35 -5.07 -22.75
C GLU A 25 3.10 -5.17 -21.25
N ILE A 26 3.86 -6.03 -20.57
CA ILE A 26 3.77 -6.19 -19.11
C ILE A 26 5.14 -6.09 -18.46
N SER A 27 5.18 -5.31 -17.38
CA SER A 27 6.36 -5.15 -16.55
C SER A 27 6.12 -5.72 -15.15
N LEU A 28 6.80 -6.82 -14.85
CA LEU A 28 6.74 -7.57 -13.59
C LEU A 28 8.13 -7.63 -12.94
N HIS A 29 8.78 -6.48 -12.82
CA HIS A 29 10.08 -6.38 -12.16
C HIS A 29 9.96 -6.45 -10.64
N GLN A 30 10.94 -7.11 -9.99
CA GLN A 30 11.12 -7.06 -8.54
C GLN A 30 9.85 -7.48 -7.75
N GLN A 31 9.12 -8.47 -8.26
CA GLN A 31 7.89 -8.98 -7.63
C GLN A 31 8.14 -10.28 -6.86
N GLU A 32 9.40 -10.72 -6.76
CA GLU A 32 9.80 -11.92 -6.02
C GLU A 32 9.03 -13.17 -6.50
N ILE A 33 8.66 -13.18 -7.79
CA ILE A 33 7.85 -14.24 -8.38
C ILE A 33 8.66 -15.53 -8.39
N GLU A 34 8.11 -16.57 -7.78
CA GLU A 34 8.68 -17.92 -7.76
C GLU A 34 8.04 -18.82 -8.84
N LYS A 35 6.82 -18.49 -9.31
CA LYS A 35 6.12 -19.28 -10.32
C LYS A 35 5.38 -18.42 -11.35
N LEU A 36 5.61 -18.73 -12.62
CA LEU A 36 4.87 -18.19 -13.76
C LEU A 36 3.63 -19.05 -14.00
N GLU A 37 2.51 -18.73 -13.36
CA GLU A 37 1.24 -19.42 -13.57
C GLU A 37 0.23 -18.49 -14.26
N TYR A 38 -0.64 -19.07 -15.09
CA TYR A 38 -1.83 -18.44 -15.70
C TYR A 38 -1.62 -17.25 -16.66
N LEU A 39 -0.38 -16.82 -16.93
CA LEU A 39 -0.08 -15.80 -17.94
C LEU A 39 -0.64 -16.15 -19.32
N ASP A 40 -0.68 -17.44 -19.66
CA ASP A 40 -1.27 -17.97 -20.90
C ASP A 40 -2.78 -17.73 -21.02
N LYS A 41 -3.49 -17.63 -19.88
CA LYS A 41 -4.93 -17.39 -19.85
C LYS A 41 -5.27 -15.92 -19.87
N TRP A 42 -4.47 -15.10 -19.19
CA TRP A 42 -4.75 -13.69 -18.99
C TRP A 42 -4.31 -12.83 -20.17
N CYS A 43 -3.08 -13.02 -20.67
CA CYS A 43 -2.45 -12.09 -21.62
C CYS A 43 -2.08 -12.81 -22.93
N ARG A 44 -3.07 -13.17 -23.76
CA ARG A 44 -2.82 -13.92 -25.01
C ARG A 44 -2.12 -13.11 -26.09
N ASP A 45 -2.32 -11.79 -26.06
CA ASP A 45 -1.81 -10.87 -27.06
C ASP A 45 -0.50 -10.16 -26.65
N LEU A 46 0.15 -10.68 -25.60
CA LEU A 46 1.37 -10.11 -25.06
C LEU A 46 2.51 -10.19 -26.08
N LYS A 47 3.12 -9.05 -26.37
CA LYS A 47 4.31 -8.87 -27.22
C LYS A 47 5.58 -8.72 -26.41
N ILE A 48 5.53 -8.03 -25.27
CA ILE A 48 6.70 -7.75 -24.44
C ILE A 48 6.45 -8.16 -22.99
N LEU A 49 7.33 -9.00 -22.46
CA LEU A 49 7.27 -9.50 -21.09
C LEU A 49 8.58 -9.22 -20.36
N TYR A 50 8.51 -8.35 -19.36
CA TYR A 50 9.63 -8.09 -18.47
C TYR A 50 9.45 -8.76 -17.11
N LEU A 51 10.38 -9.66 -16.79
CA LEU A 51 10.42 -10.45 -15.55
C LEU A 51 11.76 -10.32 -14.83
N GLN A 52 12.48 -9.21 -15.04
CA GLN A 52 13.80 -9.01 -14.46
C GLN A 52 13.76 -8.98 -12.92
N ASN A 53 14.77 -9.59 -12.31
CA ASN A 53 14.97 -9.63 -10.86
C ASN A 53 13.80 -10.28 -10.10
N ASN A 54 13.40 -11.47 -10.53
CA ASN A 54 12.50 -12.35 -9.78
C ASN A 54 13.26 -13.62 -9.33
N LEU A 55 12.54 -14.59 -8.78
CA LEU A 55 13.09 -15.82 -8.22
C LEU A 55 12.60 -17.04 -9.00
N ILE A 56 12.38 -16.86 -10.31
CA ILE A 56 11.77 -17.87 -11.16
C ILE A 56 12.79 -19.01 -11.39
N PRO A 57 12.52 -20.25 -10.93
CA PRO A 57 13.44 -21.36 -11.08
C PRO A 57 13.35 -22.03 -12.45
N LYS A 58 12.17 -21.96 -13.09
CA LYS A 58 11.87 -22.60 -14.37
C LYS A 58 10.94 -21.72 -15.19
N ILE A 59 11.14 -21.72 -16.50
CA ILE A 59 10.24 -21.07 -17.45
C ILE A 59 9.09 -22.04 -17.70
N GLU A 60 7.89 -21.67 -17.29
CA GLU A 60 6.67 -22.46 -17.47
C GLU A 60 5.52 -21.55 -17.91
N ASN A 61 4.55 -22.13 -18.64
CA ASN A 61 3.36 -21.45 -19.18
C ASN A 61 3.59 -20.32 -20.22
N VAL A 62 4.84 -19.98 -20.55
CA VAL A 62 5.17 -18.98 -21.58
C VAL A 62 4.93 -19.51 -23.00
N GLY A 63 5.08 -20.82 -23.23
CA GLY A 63 4.99 -21.44 -24.57
C GLY A 63 3.64 -21.30 -25.30
N LYS A 64 2.58 -20.78 -24.66
CA LYS A 64 1.28 -20.52 -25.31
C LYS A 64 1.15 -19.09 -25.84
N LEU A 65 2.12 -18.22 -25.53
CA LEU A 65 2.13 -16.81 -25.93
C LEU A 65 2.68 -16.67 -27.35
N LYS A 66 1.81 -16.84 -28.34
CA LYS A 66 2.21 -16.84 -29.76
C LYS A 66 2.74 -15.51 -30.26
N LYS A 67 2.21 -14.40 -29.74
CA LYS A 67 2.56 -13.03 -30.14
C LYS A 67 3.76 -12.46 -29.39
N LEU A 68 4.38 -13.23 -28.48
CA LEU A 68 5.47 -12.75 -27.65
C LEU A 68 6.72 -12.52 -28.50
N GLU A 69 7.13 -11.25 -28.63
CA GLU A 69 8.29 -10.84 -29.42
C GLU A 69 9.54 -10.66 -28.57
N TYR A 70 9.39 -10.15 -27.35
CA TYR A 70 10.50 -9.90 -26.43
C TYR A 70 10.22 -10.46 -25.04
N LEU A 71 11.11 -11.34 -24.59
CA LEU A 71 11.10 -11.90 -23.25
C LEU A 71 12.39 -11.53 -22.51
N ASN A 72 12.24 -10.80 -21.41
CA ASN A 72 13.35 -10.49 -20.52
C ASN A 72 13.16 -11.21 -19.18
N VAL A 73 14.01 -12.21 -18.93
CA VAL A 73 14.04 -12.98 -17.67
C VAL A 73 15.40 -12.86 -17.00
N ALA A 74 16.07 -11.72 -17.16
CA ALA A 74 17.37 -11.48 -16.56
C ALA A 74 17.33 -11.49 -15.02
N LEU A 75 18.44 -11.86 -14.37
CA LEU A 75 18.58 -11.91 -12.91
C LEU A 75 17.55 -12.82 -12.21
N ASN A 76 17.24 -13.97 -12.80
CA ASN A 76 16.35 -14.98 -12.21
C ASN A 76 17.14 -16.23 -11.77
N ASN A 77 16.41 -17.28 -11.38
CA ASN A 77 16.97 -18.53 -10.90
C ASN A 77 16.84 -19.68 -11.92
N ILE A 78 16.78 -19.35 -13.21
CA ILE A 78 16.54 -20.33 -14.28
C ILE A 78 17.77 -21.23 -14.42
N GLU A 79 17.59 -22.54 -14.23
CA GLU A 79 18.66 -23.52 -14.41
C GLU A 79 18.65 -24.19 -15.81
N ARG A 80 17.49 -24.15 -16.48
CA ARG A 80 17.25 -24.86 -17.74
C ARG A 80 16.31 -24.09 -18.65
N ILE A 81 16.60 -24.07 -19.95
CA ILE A 81 15.75 -23.44 -20.96
C ILE A 81 14.73 -24.47 -21.44
N GLU A 82 13.44 -24.23 -21.17
CA GLU A 82 12.35 -25.13 -21.55
C GLU A 82 11.06 -24.35 -21.79
N ASN A 83 10.06 -25.00 -22.39
CA ASN A 83 8.71 -24.45 -22.59
C ASN A 83 8.64 -23.13 -23.40
N LEU A 84 9.64 -22.87 -24.25
CA LEU A 84 9.66 -21.73 -25.17
C LEU A 84 9.35 -22.11 -26.63
N GLU A 85 9.17 -23.40 -26.92
CA GLU A 85 8.99 -23.93 -28.28
C GLU A 85 7.76 -23.36 -29.00
N GLY A 86 6.69 -23.03 -28.25
CA GLY A 86 5.45 -22.49 -28.82
C GLY A 86 5.41 -20.95 -28.98
N CYS A 87 6.48 -20.23 -28.62
CA CYS A 87 6.58 -18.78 -28.83
C CYS A 87 7.01 -18.49 -30.27
N GLU A 88 6.07 -18.56 -31.22
CA GLU A 88 6.34 -18.47 -32.66
C GLU A 88 7.02 -17.13 -33.06
N GLU A 89 6.57 -16.01 -32.49
CA GLU A 89 7.04 -14.65 -32.83
C GLU A 89 8.24 -14.15 -32.01
N LEU A 90 8.86 -14.99 -31.19
CA LEU A 90 9.94 -14.55 -30.28
C LEU A 90 11.17 -14.08 -31.06
N LYS A 91 11.48 -12.77 -30.98
CA LYS A 91 12.60 -12.12 -31.67
C LYS A 91 13.82 -11.93 -30.76
N LYS A 92 13.58 -11.62 -29.49
CA LYS A 92 14.61 -11.28 -28.50
C LYS A 92 14.38 -12.02 -27.19
N LEU A 93 15.43 -12.67 -26.69
CA LEU A 93 15.41 -13.40 -25.42
C LEU A 93 16.60 -12.98 -24.56
N ASP A 94 16.31 -12.44 -23.38
CA ASP A 94 17.32 -12.06 -22.40
C ASP A 94 17.28 -12.99 -21.19
N LEU A 95 18.33 -13.78 -21.04
CA LEU A 95 18.56 -14.71 -19.94
C LEU A 95 19.82 -14.33 -19.14
N THR A 96 20.24 -13.06 -19.20
CA THR A 96 21.43 -12.56 -18.51
C THR A 96 21.38 -12.85 -17.01
N ALA A 97 22.51 -13.28 -16.44
CA ALA A 97 22.70 -13.54 -15.02
C ALA A 97 21.65 -14.51 -14.42
N ASN A 98 21.46 -15.64 -15.08
CA ASN A 98 20.72 -16.80 -14.58
C ASN A 98 21.69 -17.92 -14.19
N PHE A 99 21.17 -19.12 -13.91
CA PHE A 99 21.96 -20.29 -13.47
C PHE A 99 21.93 -21.42 -14.49
N ILE A 100 21.83 -21.07 -15.78
CA ILE A 100 21.76 -22.04 -16.86
C ILE A 100 23.11 -22.71 -16.99
N GLY A 101 23.16 -24.01 -16.68
CA GLY A 101 24.35 -24.83 -16.91
C GLY A 101 24.11 -26.02 -17.83
N GLU A 102 22.86 -26.27 -18.21
CA GLU A 102 22.52 -27.24 -19.25
C GLU A 102 22.49 -26.52 -20.60
N LEU A 103 23.53 -26.70 -21.42
CA LEU A 103 23.61 -26.06 -22.72
C LEU A 103 22.78 -26.81 -23.76
N SER A 104 22.60 -28.11 -23.57
CA SER A 104 21.72 -28.96 -24.39
C SER A 104 20.29 -28.40 -24.52
N SER A 105 19.81 -27.68 -23.50
CA SER A 105 18.45 -27.12 -23.50
C SER A 105 18.24 -25.99 -24.52
N ILE A 106 19.32 -25.44 -25.09
CA ILE A 106 19.24 -24.48 -26.20
C ILE A 106 18.62 -25.12 -27.45
N GLU A 107 18.67 -26.45 -27.59
CA GLU A 107 18.00 -27.15 -28.69
C GLU A 107 16.47 -26.88 -28.72
N ALA A 108 15.85 -26.58 -27.58
CA ALA A 108 14.44 -26.17 -27.50
C ALA A 108 14.17 -24.87 -28.30
N LEU A 109 15.12 -23.93 -28.30
CA LEU A 109 15.01 -22.64 -29.00
C LEU A 109 15.11 -22.78 -30.52
N LYS A 110 15.47 -23.97 -31.04
CA LYS A 110 15.55 -24.23 -32.48
C LYS A 110 14.20 -24.02 -33.18
N HIS A 111 13.09 -24.26 -32.49
CA HIS A 111 11.74 -24.09 -33.02
C HIS A 111 11.35 -22.62 -33.22
N ASN A 112 11.99 -21.69 -32.50
CA ASN A 112 11.72 -20.25 -32.61
C ASN A 112 12.43 -19.67 -33.83
N ILE A 113 11.77 -19.73 -34.99
CA ILE A 113 12.33 -19.29 -36.28
C ILE A 113 12.65 -17.79 -36.34
N HIS A 114 11.96 -16.98 -35.54
CA HIS A 114 12.12 -15.52 -35.54
C HIS A 114 13.15 -15.00 -34.54
N LEU A 115 13.77 -15.89 -33.75
CA LEU A 115 14.72 -15.52 -32.71
C LEU A 115 16.04 -15.00 -33.32
N LYS A 116 16.30 -13.71 -33.10
CA LYS A 116 17.46 -12.98 -33.67
C LYS A 116 18.49 -12.58 -32.61
N GLU A 117 18.04 -12.28 -31.40
CA GLU A 117 18.88 -11.80 -30.31
C GLU A 117 18.75 -12.69 -29.07
N LEU A 118 19.89 -13.19 -28.59
CA LEU A 118 19.98 -14.03 -27.39
C LEU A 118 21.08 -13.50 -26.48
N PHE A 119 20.75 -13.34 -25.19
CA PHE A 119 21.71 -12.94 -24.16
C PHE A 119 21.77 -14.03 -23.08
N LEU A 120 22.97 -14.57 -22.89
CA LEU A 120 23.28 -15.62 -21.92
C LEU A 120 24.46 -15.23 -21.02
N VAL A 121 24.93 -13.98 -21.10
CA VAL A 121 25.99 -13.43 -20.25
C VAL A 121 25.72 -13.69 -18.76
N GLY A 122 26.72 -14.14 -18.02
CA GLY A 122 26.62 -14.37 -16.57
C GLY A 122 25.90 -15.66 -16.19
N ASN A 123 25.76 -16.61 -17.13
CA ASN A 123 25.33 -17.97 -16.84
C ASN A 123 26.53 -18.92 -16.73
N PRO A 124 26.48 -19.96 -15.89
CA PRO A 124 27.52 -21.00 -15.80
C PRO A 124 27.87 -21.64 -17.15
N CYS A 125 26.91 -21.73 -18.07
CA CYS A 125 27.15 -22.26 -19.41
C CYS A 125 28.13 -21.43 -20.27
N THR A 126 28.36 -20.16 -19.93
CA THR A 126 29.32 -19.29 -20.64
C THR A 126 30.77 -19.63 -20.32
N GLU A 127 31.02 -20.38 -19.25
CA GLU A 127 32.36 -20.87 -18.88
C GLU A 127 32.78 -22.10 -19.71
N PHE A 128 31.85 -22.74 -20.43
CA PHE A 128 32.16 -23.95 -21.19
C PHE A 128 33.02 -23.67 -22.41
N GLU A 129 34.03 -24.50 -22.62
CA GLU A 129 34.87 -24.45 -23.80
C GLU A 129 34.05 -24.73 -25.06
N GLY A 130 34.05 -23.80 -26.01
CA GLY A 130 33.28 -23.96 -27.24
C GLY A 130 31.81 -23.53 -27.14
N TYR A 131 31.40 -22.92 -26.03
CA TYR A 131 30.03 -22.43 -25.80
C TYR A 131 29.48 -21.65 -27.01
N ARG A 132 30.23 -20.65 -27.47
CA ARG A 132 29.80 -19.76 -28.55
C ARG A 132 29.62 -20.53 -29.87
N GLN A 133 30.56 -21.41 -30.20
CA GLN A 133 30.50 -22.25 -31.40
C GLN A 133 29.29 -23.19 -31.34
N PHE A 134 29.00 -23.78 -30.18
CA PHE A 134 27.83 -24.66 -30.01
C PHE A 134 26.52 -23.92 -30.21
N VAL A 135 26.36 -22.73 -29.62
CA VAL A 135 25.13 -21.93 -29.75
C VAL A 135 24.95 -21.50 -31.20
N VAL A 136 26.00 -21.00 -31.85
CA VAL A 136 25.97 -20.58 -33.25
C VAL A 136 25.65 -21.74 -34.21
N ALA A 137 26.21 -22.93 -33.95
CA ALA A 137 25.95 -24.13 -34.76
C ALA A 137 24.56 -24.74 -34.50
N THR A 138 23.98 -24.57 -33.31
CA THR A 138 22.65 -25.08 -32.99
C THR A 138 21.55 -24.14 -33.49
N LEU A 139 21.71 -22.83 -33.24
CA LEU A 139 20.75 -21.79 -33.57
C LEU A 139 21.17 -21.00 -34.81
N HIS A 140 20.81 -21.53 -35.98
CA HIS A 140 21.16 -20.93 -37.26
C HIS A 140 20.44 -19.59 -37.51
N GLN A 141 19.25 -19.40 -36.93
CA GLN A 141 18.43 -18.19 -37.05
C GLN A 141 19.02 -16.96 -36.35
N LEU A 142 19.95 -17.18 -35.41
CA LEU A 142 20.44 -16.13 -34.53
C LEU A 142 21.32 -15.13 -35.28
N LYS A 143 21.10 -13.84 -35.04
CA LYS A 143 21.89 -12.73 -35.62
C LYS A 143 22.92 -12.20 -34.62
N CYS A 144 22.53 -12.10 -33.34
CA CYS A 144 23.36 -11.57 -32.27
C CYS A 144 23.33 -12.52 -31.07
N LEU A 145 24.53 -12.82 -30.54
CA LEU A 145 24.73 -13.57 -29.30
C LEU A 145 25.58 -12.74 -28.35
N ASP A 146 25.08 -12.48 -27.14
CA ASP A 146 25.76 -11.73 -26.08
C ASP A 146 26.26 -10.34 -26.53
N SER A 147 25.39 -9.60 -27.21
CA SER A 147 25.70 -8.29 -27.81
C SER A 147 26.74 -8.32 -28.95
N LYS A 148 27.20 -9.51 -29.38
CA LYS A 148 28.12 -9.67 -30.52
C LYS A 148 27.37 -10.22 -31.73
N GLN A 149 27.55 -9.58 -32.89
CA GLN A 149 27.00 -10.09 -34.14
C GLN A 149 27.69 -11.39 -34.55
N ILE A 150 26.92 -12.31 -35.15
CA ILE A 150 27.44 -13.59 -35.65
C ILE A 150 27.79 -13.43 -37.13
N GLU A 151 29.06 -13.55 -37.45
CA GLU A 151 29.52 -13.51 -38.83
C GLU A 151 29.27 -14.83 -39.58
N ARG A 152 29.25 -14.77 -40.91
CA ARG A 152 29.12 -15.98 -41.75
C ARG A 152 30.31 -16.91 -41.63
N SER A 153 31.52 -16.35 -41.51
CA SER A 153 32.78 -17.05 -41.26
C SER A 153 32.72 -17.90 -39.98
N GLU A 154 32.31 -17.26 -38.87
CA GLU A 154 32.13 -17.90 -37.57
C GLU A 154 31.13 -19.06 -37.66
N ARG A 155 30.00 -18.86 -38.35
CA ARG A 155 28.98 -19.90 -38.53
C ARG A 155 29.51 -21.14 -39.26
N ILE A 156 30.34 -20.96 -40.29
CA ILE A 156 30.92 -22.09 -41.04
C ILE A 156 31.90 -22.87 -40.16
N GLN A 157 32.77 -22.17 -39.43
CA GLN A 157 33.74 -22.80 -38.51
C GLN A 157 33.03 -23.55 -37.38
N ALA A 158 31.98 -22.95 -36.82
CA ALA A 158 31.17 -23.56 -35.77
C ALA A 158 30.51 -24.86 -36.25
N LEU A 159 30.03 -24.90 -37.51
CA LEU A 159 29.40 -26.09 -38.09
C LEU A 159 30.41 -27.21 -38.36
N GLN A 160 31.63 -26.87 -38.81
CA GLN A 160 32.71 -27.84 -39.06
C GLN A 160 33.15 -28.54 -37.77
N ASN A 161 33.29 -27.79 -36.67
CA ASN A 161 33.76 -28.30 -35.39
C ASN A 161 32.62 -28.77 -34.47
N TYR A 162 31.36 -28.72 -34.95
CA TYR A 162 30.17 -29.05 -34.17
C TYR A 162 30.20 -30.41 -33.46
N PRO A 163 30.59 -31.55 -34.08
CA PRO A 163 30.53 -32.84 -33.39
C PRO A 163 31.50 -32.93 -32.20
N GLU A 164 32.71 -32.39 -32.35
CA GLU A 164 33.71 -32.38 -31.26
C GLU A 164 33.29 -31.45 -30.13
N VAL A 165 32.85 -30.23 -30.48
CA VAL A 165 32.37 -29.23 -29.52
C VAL A 165 31.15 -29.75 -28.76
N LYS A 166 30.21 -30.40 -29.45
CA LYS A 166 29.03 -31.02 -28.83
C LYS A 166 29.39 -32.10 -27.83
N GLN A 167 30.38 -32.94 -28.12
CA GLN A 167 30.83 -33.97 -27.18
C GLN A 167 31.48 -33.35 -25.94
N LYS A 168 32.42 -32.41 -26.12
CA LYS A 168 33.08 -31.72 -25.01
C LYS A 168 32.10 -30.99 -24.09
N ILE A 169 31.08 -30.37 -24.67
CA ILE A 169 30.04 -29.67 -23.91
C ILE A 169 29.18 -30.64 -23.12
N ARG A 170 28.81 -31.80 -23.69
CA ARG A 170 28.09 -32.82 -22.92
C ARG A 170 28.87 -33.31 -21.71
N GLU A 171 30.18 -33.51 -21.86
CA GLU A 171 31.05 -33.93 -20.75
C GLU A 171 31.13 -32.85 -19.66
N GLN A 172 31.33 -31.58 -20.06
CA GLN A 172 31.34 -30.43 -19.14
C GLN A 172 30.00 -30.22 -18.44
N GLU A 173 28.89 -30.38 -19.18
CA GLU A 173 27.52 -30.29 -18.66
C GLU A 173 27.25 -31.39 -17.63
N GLN A 174 27.63 -32.64 -17.91
CA GLN A 174 27.51 -33.74 -16.96
C GLN A 174 28.33 -33.49 -15.68
N ALA A 175 29.56 -33.01 -15.82
CA ALA A 175 30.39 -32.66 -14.67
C ALA A 175 29.77 -31.52 -13.83
N TYR A 176 29.23 -30.50 -14.50
CA TYR A 176 28.51 -29.40 -13.84
C TYR A 176 27.25 -29.90 -13.12
N LEU A 177 26.42 -30.72 -13.77
CA LEU A 177 25.21 -31.30 -13.17
C LEU A 177 25.55 -32.16 -11.94
N LEU A 178 26.61 -32.97 -12.00
CA LEU A 178 27.09 -33.75 -10.85
C LEU A 178 27.60 -32.86 -9.70
N LYS A 179 28.28 -31.77 -10.01
CA LYS A 179 28.70 -30.77 -9.00
C LYS A 179 27.48 -30.10 -8.37
N ARG A 180 26.53 -29.63 -9.18
CA ARG A 180 25.29 -28.98 -8.73
C ARG A 180 24.40 -29.92 -7.92
N ALA A 181 24.31 -31.19 -8.27
CA ALA A 181 23.55 -32.18 -7.51
C ALA A 181 24.10 -32.31 -6.08
N ARG A 182 25.44 -32.38 -5.93
CA ARG A 182 26.11 -32.39 -4.61
C ARG A 182 25.86 -31.11 -3.82
N GLU A 183 25.97 -29.95 -4.45
CA GLU A 183 25.69 -28.66 -3.81
C GLU A 183 24.24 -28.56 -3.31
N LYS A 184 23.26 -29.02 -4.11
CA LYS A 184 21.85 -29.05 -3.73
C LYS A 184 21.60 -29.97 -2.54
N GLU A 185 22.22 -31.15 -2.53
CA GLU A 185 22.09 -32.09 -1.41
C GLU A 185 22.67 -31.51 -0.11
N GLU A 186 23.83 -30.85 -0.18
CA GLU A 186 24.44 -30.18 0.96
C GLU A 186 23.59 -29.01 1.47
N ALA A 187 23.05 -28.19 0.57
CA ALA A 187 22.16 -27.08 0.92
C ALA A 187 20.86 -27.58 1.56
N GLN A 188 20.26 -28.64 1.03
CA GLN A 188 19.07 -29.27 1.62
C GLN A 188 19.35 -29.81 3.02
N ARG A 189 20.51 -30.47 3.21
CA ARG A 189 20.94 -30.95 4.51
C ARG A 189 21.13 -29.80 5.51
N LYS A 190 21.83 -28.73 5.12
CA LYS A 190 21.99 -27.52 5.96
C LYS A 190 20.64 -26.89 6.30
N MET A 191 19.72 -26.81 5.33
CA MET A 191 18.38 -26.29 5.56
C MET A 191 17.59 -27.15 6.56
N GLN A 192 17.69 -28.47 6.46
CA GLN A 192 17.04 -29.38 7.38
C GLN A 192 17.63 -29.28 8.79
N GLU A 193 18.95 -29.24 8.92
CA GLU A 193 19.64 -29.03 10.20
C GLU A 193 19.24 -27.69 10.86
N ARG A 194 19.07 -26.62 10.08
CA ARG A 194 18.55 -25.32 10.56
C ARG A 194 17.09 -25.43 11.00
N LYS A 195 16.25 -26.14 10.25
CA LYS A 195 14.84 -26.39 10.64
C LYS A 195 14.73 -27.20 11.91
N ASP A 196 15.58 -28.21 12.12
CA ASP A 196 15.57 -29.06 13.31
C ASP A 196 16.07 -28.33 14.56
N LYS A 197 16.89 -27.28 14.39
CA LYS A 197 17.31 -26.37 15.49
C LYS A 197 16.23 -25.36 15.89
N LYS A 198 15.37 -24.90 14.96
CA LYS A 198 14.28 -23.93 15.23
C LYS A 198 13.21 -24.39 16.26
N PRO A 199 12.73 -25.66 16.34
CA PRO A 199 11.68 -26.06 17.29
C PRO A 199 12.11 -25.99 18.76
N ASN A 200 13.41 -26.10 19.06
CA ASN A 200 13.89 -26.08 20.45
C ASN A 200 13.95 -24.68 21.09
N GLN A 201 13.92 -23.59 20.33
CA GLN A 201 13.89 -22.24 20.90
C GLN A 201 12.45 -21.79 21.21
N MET A 202 11.46 -22.19 20.42
CA MET A 202 10.07 -21.72 20.58
C MET A 202 9.29 -22.49 21.68
N GLY A 203 9.74 -23.69 22.05
CA GLY A 203 9.17 -24.48 23.16
C GLY A 203 9.58 -24.03 24.56
N SER A 204 10.59 -23.16 24.69
CA SER A 204 11.08 -22.67 25.99
C SER A 204 10.37 -21.42 26.52
N LYS A 205 9.32 -20.94 25.82
CA LYS A 205 8.62 -19.68 26.16
C LYS A 205 7.17 -19.86 26.65
N LEU A 206 6.73 -21.10 26.89
CA LEU A 206 5.41 -21.43 27.45
C LEU A 206 5.54 -22.47 28.59
N GLY A 207 6.32 -22.14 29.62
CA GLY A 207 6.33 -22.86 30.89
C GLY A 207 5.57 -22.05 31.94
N PHE A 208 4.28 -22.35 32.10
CA PHE A 208 3.43 -21.80 33.15
C PHE A 208 3.60 -22.69 34.39
N ASP A 209 4.62 -22.45 35.21
CA ASP A 209 4.74 -23.11 36.50
C ASP A 209 4.28 -22.17 37.62
N ARG A 210 3.14 -22.54 38.20
CA ARG A 210 2.62 -21.99 39.45
C ARG A 210 3.24 -22.78 40.61
N PRO A 211 3.83 -22.10 41.61
CA PRO A 211 3.78 -22.60 42.98
C PRO A 211 3.01 -21.61 43.86
N ASP A 212 1.95 -22.11 44.50
CA ASP A 212 1.34 -21.49 45.67
C ASP A 212 2.40 -21.31 46.77
N SER A 213 2.34 -20.15 47.43
CA SER A 213 2.61 -19.84 48.85
C SER A 213 3.45 -18.58 49.06
N LEU A 214 2.78 -17.54 49.57
CA LEU A 214 3.33 -16.35 50.22
C LEU A 214 3.98 -16.77 51.57
N PRO A 215 5.02 -16.07 52.07
CA PRO A 215 4.77 -14.81 52.78
C PRO A 215 5.77 -13.67 52.53
N GLU A 216 5.26 -12.48 52.83
CA GLU A 216 5.82 -11.13 52.89
C GLU A 216 7.33 -10.99 53.13
N LYS A 217 7.98 -10.12 52.33
CA LYS A 217 8.83 -9.03 52.84
C LYS A 217 9.18 -7.98 51.77
N GLU A 218 9.28 -6.76 52.27
CA GLU A 218 9.37 -5.44 51.64
C GLU A 218 10.36 -5.32 50.45
N LYS A 219 9.92 -4.67 49.36
CA LYS A 219 10.80 -4.18 48.29
C LYS A 219 10.86 -2.66 48.32
N HIS A 220 12.06 -2.17 48.62
CA HIS A 220 12.53 -0.84 48.23
C HIS A 220 12.69 -0.73 46.71
N GLN A 221 12.52 0.50 46.23
CA GLN A 221 12.70 1.00 44.87
C GLN A 221 14.07 0.64 44.27
N ALA A 222 14.09 0.22 43.00
CA ALA A 222 14.93 0.77 41.93
C ALA A 222 14.82 -0.09 40.65
N GLU A 223 14.83 0.61 39.51
CA GLU A 223 15.18 0.13 38.16
C GLU A 223 14.24 -0.88 37.48
N GLY A 224 13.30 -0.31 36.73
CA GLY A 224 12.76 -0.96 35.54
C GLY A 224 13.63 -0.62 34.33
N GLY A 225 14.02 -1.64 33.57
CA GLY A 225 14.57 -1.44 32.23
C GLY A 225 15.67 -2.40 31.79
N GLU A 226 15.52 -3.72 31.95
CA GLU A 226 16.50 -4.67 31.36
C GLU A 226 15.87 -5.83 30.58
N GLU A 227 14.59 -6.15 30.75
CA GLU A 227 13.98 -7.31 30.07
C GLU A 227 13.55 -7.04 28.61
N GLN A 228 13.60 -5.79 28.14
CA GLN A 228 13.34 -5.44 26.73
C GLN A 228 14.60 -5.34 25.87
N GLU A 229 15.77 -5.10 26.46
CA GLU A 229 17.02 -4.96 25.70
C GLU A 229 17.61 -6.31 25.27
N SER A 230 17.30 -7.40 25.99
CA SER A 230 17.82 -8.74 25.65
C SER A 230 17.19 -9.35 24.39
N TRP A 231 15.97 -8.95 24.01
CA TRP A 231 15.32 -9.48 22.80
C TRP A 231 15.79 -8.76 21.53
N ILE A 232 16.16 -7.49 21.64
CA ILE A 232 16.63 -6.67 20.50
C ILE A 232 18.07 -7.05 20.13
N THR A 233 18.90 -7.38 21.12
CA THR A 233 20.32 -7.67 20.94
C THR A 233 20.60 -9.04 20.31
N VAL A 234 19.78 -10.06 20.59
CA VAL A 234 19.99 -11.42 20.03
C VAL A 234 19.53 -11.51 18.57
N GLU A 235 18.46 -10.79 18.19
CA GLU A 235 18.06 -10.66 16.79
C GLU A 235 19.15 -9.95 15.97
N ASP A 236 19.73 -8.85 16.48
CA ASP A 236 20.76 -8.07 15.76
C ASP A 236 22.08 -8.83 15.50
N ASP A 237 22.45 -9.81 16.34
CA ASP A 237 23.70 -10.58 16.16
C ASP A 237 23.54 -11.80 15.26
N GLU A 238 22.38 -12.48 15.28
CA GLU A 238 22.04 -13.47 14.26
C GLU A 238 21.88 -12.82 12.88
N ASP A 239 21.35 -11.59 12.85
CA ASP A 239 21.21 -10.75 11.66
C ASP A 239 22.56 -10.42 11.01
N LYS A 240 23.52 -9.97 11.78
CA LYS A 240 24.88 -9.71 11.28
C LYS A 240 25.52 -10.99 10.77
N ARG A 241 25.43 -12.08 11.52
CA ARG A 241 25.98 -13.39 11.11
C ARG A 241 25.39 -13.87 9.79
N PHE A 242 24.09 -13.67 9.56
CA PHE A 242 23.44 -14.03 8.30
C PHE A 242 23.99 -13.26 7.10
N TRP A 243 24.20 -11.95 7.23
CA TRP A 243 24.68 -11.10 6.13
C TRP A 243 26.20 -11.15 5.92
N GLU A 244 26.96 -11.48 6.96
CA GLU A 244 28.43 -11.57 6.91
C GLU A 244 28.93 -12.97 6.49
N GLU A 245 28.10 -14.01 6.59
CA GLU A 245 28.45 -15.38 6.14
C GLU A 245 28.59 -15.41 4.60
N PRO A 246 29.77 -15.77 4.05
CA PRO A 246 29.95 -15.91 2.61
C PRO A 246 29.11 -17.07 2.08
N THR A 247 28.07 -16.77 1.30
CA THR A 247 27.22 -17.80 0.69
C THR A 247 27.63 -18.08 -0.77
N PRO A 248 27.51 -19.33 -1.24
CA PRO A 248 27.79 -19.65 -2.63
C PRO A 248 26.71 -19.04 -3.54
N TYR A 249 27.10 -18.52 -4.71
CA TYR A 249 26.17 -17.98 -5.71
C TYR A 249 25.36 -19.11 -6.34
N THR A 250 24.25 -19.49 -5.69
CA THR A 250 23.34 -20.55 -6.12
C THR A 250 21.88 -20.09 -5.98
N PRO A 251 20.94 -20.68 -6.74
CA PRO A 251 19.51 -20.41 -6.59
C PRO A 251 18.99 -20.59 -5.17
N GLU A 252 19.47 -21.61 -4.46
CA GLU A 252 19.02 -21.94 -3.11
C GLU A 252 19.48 -20.88 -2.09
N SER A 253 20.73 -20.41 -2.19
CA SER A 253 21.21 -19.31 -1.34
C SER A 253 20.42 -18.01 -1.57
N ARG A 254 20.07 -17.73 -2.83
CA ARG A 254 19.25 -16.56 -3.16
C ARG A 254 17.83 -16.66 -2.58
N LEU A 255 17.21 -17.84 -2.69
CA LEU A 255 15.91 -18.12 -2.08
C LEU A 255 15.97 -18.05 -0.55
N GLU A 256 17.05 -18.52 0.06
CA GLU A 256 17.25 -18.45 1.52
C GLU A 256 17.36 -17.00 2.00
N THR A 257 18.17 -16.19 1.31
CA THR A 257 18.28 -14.74 1.54
C THR A 257 16.93 -14.05 1.45
N HIS A 258 16.17 -14.37 0.42
CA HIS A 258 14.83 -13.82 0.25
C HIS A 258 13.86 -14.24 1.37
N ARG A 259 13.81 -15.53 1.71
CA ARG A 259 12.98 -16.04 2.82
C ARG A 259 13.30 -15.37 4.13
N TYR A 260 14.58 -15.13 4.39
CA TYR A 260 15.05 -14.47 5.59
C TYR A 260 14.59 -13.00 5.65
N ILE A 261 14.69 -12.25 4.55
CA ILE A 261 14.15 -10.89 4.44
C ILE A 261 12.62 -10.90 4.66
N GLU A 262 11.90 -11.86 4.07
CA GLU A 262 10.44 -11.96 4.20
C GLU A 262 10.01 -12.27 5.64
N GLU A 263 10.71 -13.19 6.32
CA GLU A 263 10.48 -13.53 7.74
C GLU A 263 10.64 -12.29 8.62
N LYS A 264 11.68 -11.47 8.38
CA LYS A 264 11.86 -10.20 9.08
C LYS A 264 10.81 -9.16 8.76
N ARG A 265 10.37 -9.06 7.51
CA ARG A 265 9.30 -8.14 7.12
C ARG A 265 8.02 -8.49 7.86
N LYS A 266 7.67 -9.78 7.92
CA LYS A 266 6.51 -10.28 8.68
C LYS A 266 6.67 -10.08 10.18
N ALA A 267 7.85 -10.33 10.75
CA ALA A 267 8.12 -10.05 12.16
C ALA A 267 7.91 -8.56 12.49
N LYS A 268 8.44 -7.65 11.67
CA LYS A 268 8.23 -6.21 11.81
C LYS A 268 6.75 -5.81 11.67
N GLU A 269 6.02 -6.44 10.76
CA GLU A 269 4.58 -6.22 10.56
C GLU A 269 3.76 -6.70 11.76
N ASN A 270 4.02 -7.91 12.25
CA ASN A 270 3.41 -8.46 13.47
C ASN A 270 3.72 -7.60 14.71
N VAL A 271 4.93 -7.03 14.81
CA VAL A 271 5.28 -6.07 15.87
C VAL A 271 4.47 -4.77 15.72
N ARG A 272 4.23 -4.29 14.50
CA ARG A 272 3.38 -3.10 14.25
C ARG A 272 1.91 -3.38 14.58
N GLU A 273 1.41 -4.55 14.24
CA GLU A 273 0.04 -4.97 14.56
C GLU A 273 -0.16 -5.19 16.06
N SER A 274 0.77 -5.87 16.73
CA SER A 274 0.72 -6.04 18.19
C SER A 274 0.90 -4.73 18.96
N LYS A 275 1.59 -3.72 18.39
CA LYS A 275 1.64 -2.35 18.93
C LYS A 275 0.34 -1.56 18.71
N LYS A 276 -0.55 -1.98 17.80
CA LYS A 276 -1.94 -1.51 17.77
C LYS A 276 -2.76 -2.24 18.85
N LYS A 277 -2.35 -2.15 20.12
CA LYS A 277 -3.24 -2.57 21.22
C LYS A 277 -4.46 -1.67 21.21
N GLU A 278 -5.66 -2.27 21.27
CA GLU A 278 -6.92 -1.55 21.41
C GLU A 278 -6.81 -0.60 22.60
N LYS A 279 -7.19 0.68 22.39
CA LYS A 279 -7.18 1.68 23.45
C LYS A 279 -7.98 1.13 24.63
N PRO A 280 -7.50 1.23 25.89
CA PRO A 280 -8.24 0.71 27.03
C PRO A 280 -9.66 1.28 27.01
N LEU A 281 -10.65 0.38 27.08
CA LEU A 281 -12.06 0.77 27.12
C LEU A 281 -12.27 1.67 28.33
N TRP A 282 -12.81 2.87 28.10
CA TRP A 282 -13.04 3.82 29.18
C TRP A 282 -14.12 3.30 30.12
N THR A 283 -13.81 3.25 31.41
CA THR A 283 -14.80 2.94 32.45
C THR A 283 -15.77 4.11 32.57
N LEU A 284 -16.91 4.05 31.88
CA LEU A 284 -17.95 5.09 31.88
C LEU A 284 -18.98 4.91 33.01
N VAL A 285 -19.03 3.72 33.61
CA VAL A 285 -19.92 3.35 34.72
C VAL A 285 -19.11 2.48 35.69
N THR A 286 -19.17 2.77 36.99
CA THR A 286 -18.51 1.93 38.00
C THR A 286 -19.22 0.57 38.11
N ALA A 287 -18.56 -0.46 38.66
CA ALA A 287 -19.15 -1.81 38.81
C ALA A 287 -20.48 -1.83 39.60
N GLU A 288 -20.75 -0.80 40.39
CA GLU A 288 -21.98 -0.61 41.18
C GLU A 288 -23.07 0.18 40.44
N GLY A 289 -22.93 0.41 39.13
CA GLY A 289 -23.95 1.07 38.29
C GLY A 289 -24.01 2.60 38.41
N LYS A 290 -23.06 3.23 39.10
CA LYS A 290 -22.98 4.70 39.21
C LYS A 290 -22.36 5.30 37.95
N VAL A 291 -23.08 6.22 37.32
CA VAL A 291 -22.64 6.95 36.12
C VAL A 291 -21.65 8.04 36.53
N LEU A 292 -20.53 8.17 35.80
CA LEU A 292 -19.48 9.15 36.09
C LEU A 292 -19.50 10.31 35.09
N ASN A 293 -19.15 11.51 35.55
CA ASN A 293 -18.85 12.64 34.65
C ASN A 293 -17.46 12.45 34.04
N VAL A 294 -17.38 12.43 32.71
CA VAL A 294 -16.15 12.14 31.96
C VAL A 294 -16.00 13.18 30.86
N ASN A 295 -14.95 14.02 30.91
CA ASN A 295 -14.62 14.96 29.83
C ASN A 295 -13.22 14.69 29.27
N VAL A 296 -13.05 13.52 28.64
CA VAL A 296 -11.80 13.14 27.94
C VAL A 296 -11.41 14.14 26.83
N PRO A 297 -12.34 14.69 26.03
CA PRO A 297 -11.96 15.62 24.97
C PRO A 297 -11.61 17.03 25.50
N LYS A 298 -11.75 17.30 26.81
CA LYS A 298 -11.50 18.61 27.47
C LYS A 298 -12.24 19.75 26.77
N LEU A 299 -13.48 19.50 26.38
CA LEU A 299 -14.31 20.51 25.73
C LEU A 299 -14.86 21.47 26.79
N HIS A 300 -14.96 22.74 26.43
CA HIS A 300 -15.72 23.69 27.21
C HIS A 300 -17.22 23.39 27.06
N PHE A 301 -17.91 23.33 28.19
CA PHE A 301 -19.34 23.11 28.22
C PHE A 301 -20.03 24.13 29.13
N SER A 302 -21.27 24.48 28.79
CA SER A 302 -22.16 25.30 29.60
C SER A 302 -23.51 24.61 29.69
N LEU A 303 -24.01 24.43 30.91
CA LEU A 303 -25.35 23.91 31.17
C LEU A 303 -26.23 25.08 31.59
N LYS A 304 -27.35 25.28 30.88
CA LYS A 304 -28.37 26.26 31.23
C LYS A 304 -29.66 25.54 31.54
N ASP A 305 -30.26 25.88 32.67
CA ASP A 305 -31.59 25.43 33.04
C ASP A 305 -32.58 26.54 32.69
N ASP A 306 -33.48 26.25 31.75
CA ASP A 306 -34.51 27.17 31.28
C ASP A 306 -35.85 26.75 31.92
N GLU A 307 -36.14 27.36 33.07
CA GLU A 307 -37.34 27.10 33.85
C GLU A 307 -38.63 27.51 33.12
N GLU A 308 -38.57 28.49 32.21
CA GLU A 308 -39.73 28.98 31.46
C GLU A 308 -40.19 27.98 30.39
N ASN A 309 -39.24 27.32 29.72
CA ASN A 309 -39.51 26.33 28.68
C ASN A 309 -39.39 24.88 29.18
N ASN A 310 -39.17 24.68 30.49
CA ASN A 310 -39.00 23.38 31.14
C ASN A 310 -37.97 22.48 30.42
N GLN A 311 -36.83 23.07 30.04
CA GLN A 311 -35.80 22.39 29.25
C GLN A 311 -34.39 22.69 29.78
N ILE A 312 -33.53 21.69 29.72
CA ILE A 312 -32.10 21.79 30.03
C ILE A 312 -31.35 21.94 28.70
N ILE A 313 -30.53 22.98 28.58
CA ILE A 313 -29.73 23.24 27.39
C ILE A 313 -28.26 23.02 27.73
N LEU A 314 -27.62 22.07 27.04
CA LEU A 314 -26.19 21.79 27.13
C LEU A 314 -25.49 22.32 25.87
N ASP A 315 -24.65 23.33 26.04
CA ASP A 315 -23.78 23.88 24.99
C ASP A 315 -22.38 23.28 25.12
N LEU A 316 -21.92 22.60 24.08
CA LEU A 316 -20.60 21.99 23.97
C LEU A 316 -19.80 22.68 22.85
N ALA A 317 -18.67 23.29 23.20
CA ALA A 317 -17.78 23.91 22.23
C ALA A 317 -16.96 22.83 21.48
N VAL A 318 -17.48 22.35 20.36
CA VAL A 318 -16.84 21.34 19.50
C VAL A 318 -15.95 22.04 18.44
N TYR A 319 -14.98 21.32 17.86
CA TYR A 319 -14.11 21.88 16.82
C TYR A 319 -14.93 22.37 15.61
N ARG A 320 -14.64 23.59 15.15
CA ARG A 320 -15.33 24.30 14.04
C ARG A 320 -15.43 23.48 12.76
N TYR A 321 -14.37 22.74 12.41
CA TYR A 321 -14.30 21.94 11.19
C TYR A 321 -14.50 20.43 11.41
N LEU A 322 -15.13 20.02 12.51
CA LEU A 322 -15.45 18.61 12.73
C LEU A 322 -16.69 18.19 11.94
N ASP A 323 -16.59 17.12 11.18
CA ASP A 323 -17.71 16.54 10.45
C ASP A 323 -18.73 15.88 11.40
N THR A 324 -20.01 15.94 11.05
CA THR A 324 -21.11 15.33 11.82
C THR A 324 -20.99 13.80 11.90
N SER A 325 -20.32 13.18 10.93
CA SER A 325 -20.04 11.73 10.92
C SER A 325 -19.13 11.27 12.07
N LEU A 326 -18.36 12.19 12.68
CA LEU A 326 -17.42 11.92 13.78
C LEU A 326 -17.98 12.31 15.15
N LEU A 327 -19.29 12.55 15.20
CA LEU A 327 -20.06 12.90 16.39
C LEU A 327 -21.20 11.90 16.56
N ASP A 328 -21.25 11.26 17.72
CA ASP A 328 -22.37 10.39 18.10
C ASP A 328 -22.92 10.87 19.45
N ILE A 329 -24.24 11.06 19.53
CA ILE A 329 -24.93 11.69 20.66
C ILE A 329 -25.99 10.72 21.17
N ASP A 330 -25.82 10.30 22.41
CA ASP A 330 -26.73 9.42 23.13
C ASP A 330 -27.28 10.18 24.35
N VAL A 331 -28.60 10.37 24.38
CA VAL A 331 -29.30 11.07 25.45
C VAL A 331 -30.11 10.05 26.23
N GLN A 332 -29.75 9.84 27.49
CA GLN A 332 -30.46 8.98 28.42
C GLN A 332 -31.16 9.84 29.48
N PRO A 333 -32.21 9.33 30.16
CA PRO A 333 -32.94 10.10 31.16
C PRO A 333 -32.06 10.65 32.29
N THR A 334 -30.96 9.97 32.62
CA THR A 334 -30.06 10.33 33.73
C THR A 334 -28.71 10.90 33.30
N TYR A 335 -28.32 10.79 32.03
CA TYR A 335 -27.04 11.29 31.53
C TYR A 335 -27.04 11.53 30.02
N VAL A 336 -26.11 12.36 29.56
CA VAL A 336 -25.82 12.54 28.12
C VAL A 336 -24.41 12.06 27.82
N ARG A 337 -24.27 11.33 26.72
CA ARG A 337 -22.99 10.88 26.18
C ARG A 337 -22.79 11.45 24.77
N VAL A 338 -21.66 12.10 24.55
CA VAL A 338 -21.24 12.62 23.26
C VAL A 338 -19.87 12.04 22.91
N MET A 339 -19.77 11.28 21.84
CA MET A 339 -18.51 10.74 21.33
C MET A 339 -17.92 11.69 20.30
N VAL A 340 -16.78 12.30 20.61
CA VAL A 340 -16.08 13.24 19.73
C VAL A 340 -14.77 12.64 19.28
N LYS A 341 -14.63 12.30 17.99
CA LYS A 341 -13.45 11.58 17.45
C LYS A 341 -13.10 10.32 18.26
N GLY A 342 -14.14 9.59 18.69
CA GLY A 342 -14.00 8.39 19.51
C GLY A 342 -13.58 8.64 20.96
N LYS A 343 -13.56 9.88 21.47
CA LYS A 343 -13.37 10.19 22.89
C LYS A 343 -14.74 10.49 23.53
N PRO A 344 -15.12 9.81 24.61
CA PRO A 344 -16.42 10.03 25.26
C PRO A 344 -16.38 11.31 26.11
N PHE A 345 -17.41 12.13 25.94
CA PHE A 345 -17.86 13.12 26.90
C PHE A 345 -19.15 12.58 27.53
N GLN A 346 -19.18 12.37 28.83
CA GLN A 346 -20.36 11.92 29.57
C GLN A 346 -20.66 12.91 30.68
N PHE A 347 -21.92 13.32 30.77
CA PHE A 347 -22.39 14.27 31.78
C PHE A 347 -23.67 13.75 32.41
N VAL A 348 -23.64 13.55 33.73
CA VAL A 348 -24.81 13.19 34.53
C VAL A 348 -25.70 14.43 34.67
N LEU A 349 -26.97 14.26 34.33
CA LEU A 349 -27.95 15.34 34.35
C LEU A 349 -28.46 15.57 35.79
N PRO A 350 -28.73 16.83 36.19
CA PRO A 350 -29.25 17.13 37.52
C PRO A 350 -30.72 16.72 37.71
N GLU A 351 -31.49 16.66 36.62
CA GLU A 351 -32.89 16.23 36.61
C GLU A 351 -33.15 15.27 35.44
N GLU A 352 -34.18 14.43 35.60
CA GLU A 352 -34.57 13.49 34.56
C GLU A 352 -35.14 14.22 33.34
N VAL A 353 -34.67 13.83 32.15
CA VAL A 353 -35.09 14.42 30.88
C VAL A 353 -35.85 13.40 30.02
N LYS A 354 -36.70 13.88 29.12
CA LYS A 354 -37.39 13.04 28.12
C LYS A 354 -36.49 12.88 26.89
N PRO A 355 -35.88 11.69 26.66
CA PRO A 355 -34.97 11.49 25.53
C PRO A 355 -35.67 11.64 24.18
N ASP A 356 -36.92 11.17 24.06
CA ASP A 356 -37.71 11.21 22.83
C ASP A 356 -38.01 12.62 22.30
N SER A 357 -37.95 13.62 23.18
CA SER A 357 -38.20 15.03 22.85
C SER A 357 -36.92 15.86 22.80
N SER A 358 -35.76 15.25 22.98
CA SER A 358 -34.48 15.94 22.97
C SER A 358 -34.01 16.21 21.55
N SER A 359 -33.39 17.37 21.31
CA SER A 359 -32.86 17.73 20.00
C SER A 359 -31.42 18.26 20.11
N ALA A 360 -30.57 17.88 19.17
CA ALA A 360 -29.19 18.34 19.08
C ALA A 360 -28.96 19.11 17.78
N LYS A 361 -28.40 20.32 17.88
CA LYS A 361 -28.09 21.19 16.74
C LYS A 361 -26.63 21.61 16.79
N ARG A 362 -25.93 21.45 15.66
CA ARG A 362 -24.54 21.89 15.50
C ARG A 362 -24.47 23.14 14.64
N SER A 363 -23.75 24.14 15.14
CA SER A 363 -23.36 25.31 14.35
C SER A 363 -22.07 25.02 13.57
N GLN A 364 -22.14 25.03 12.23
CA GLN A 364 -20.96 24.84 11.38
C GLN A 364 -20.00 26.05 11.45
N THR A 365 -20.54 27.24 11.69
CA THR A 365 -19.78 28.49 11.67
C THR A 365 -19.04 28.74 12.98
N THR A 366 -19.67 28.42 14.12
CA THR A 366 -19.11 28.66 15.46
C THR A 366 -18.55 27.40 16.11
N GLY A 367 -18.89 26.20 15.64
CA GLY A 367 -18.43 24.93 16.21
C GLY A 367 -19.20 24.46 17.44
N HIS A 368 -20.18 25.23 17.93
CA HIS A 368 -20.97 24.87 19.11
C HIS A 368 -22.00 23.79 18.78
N LEU A 369 -22.08 22.77 19.64
CA LEU A 369 -23.10 21.74 19.66
C LEU A 369 -24.06 22.03 20.82
N VAL A 370 -25.31 22.38 20.50
CA VAL A 370 -26.35 22.70 21.48
C VAL A 370 -27.32 21.53 21.55
N ILE A 371 -27.45 20.94 22.73
CA ILE A 371 -28.37 19.84 23.02
C ILE A 371 -29.48 20.40 23.91
N SER A 372 -30.72 20.38 23.42
CA SER A 372 -31.91 20.84 24.15
C SER A 372 -32.69 19.63 24.63
N MET A 373 -32.87 19.51 25.94
CA MET A 373 -33.42 18.33 26.62
C MET A 373 -34.60 18.74 27.53
N PRO A 374 -35.85 18.45 27.15
CA PRO A 374 -37.01 18.76 28.00
C PRO A 374 -37.01 17.95 29.29
N LYS A 375 -37.34 18.60 30.42
CA LYS A 375 -37.43 17.94 31.74
C LYS A 375 -38.65 17.01 31.81
N ALA A 376 -38.50 15.93 32.56
CA ALA A 376 -39.57 14.93 32.74
C ALA A 376 -40.66 15.37 33.73
N LYS A 377 -40.31 16.22 34.70
CA LYS A 377 -41.28 16.78 35.67
C LYS A 377 -42.04 17.94 35.01
N GLU A 378 -43.35 17.78 34.82
CA GLU A 378 -44.22 18.88 34.40
C GLU A 378 -44.51 19.78 35.61
N ILE A 379 -43.88 20.96 35.66
CA ILE A 379 -44.41 22.06 36.47
C ILE A 379 -45.58 22.63 35.67
N ILE A 380 -46.81 22.38 36.08
CA ILE A 380 -48.01 22.95 35.45
C ILE A 380 -48.02 24.45 35.80
N PRO A 381 -47.84 25.39 34.85
CA PRO A 381 -48.11 26.80 35.14
C PRO A 381 -49.64 26.98 35.25
N PRO A 382 -50.15 27.76 36.23
CA PRO A 382 -51.57 28.03 36.31
C PRO A 382 -52.03 28.84 35.09
N LYS A 383 -52.86 28.23 34.24
CA LYS A 383 -53.55 28.92 33.13
C LYS A 383 -54.34 30.12 33.65
N GLN A 384 -53.94 31.33 33.28
CA GLN A 384 -54.82 32.51 33.37
C GLN A 384 -56.00 32.34 32.41
N LYS A 385 -57.21 32.36 32.97
CA LYS A 385 -58.48 32.35 32.24
C LYS A 385 -58.66 33.70 31.54
N VAL A 386 -58.68 33.72 30.22
CA VAL A 386 -59.20 34.86 29.45
C VAL A 386 -60.72 34.70 29.37
N ALA A 387 -61.43 35.69 29.91
CA ALA A 387 -62.88 35.74 29.91
C ALA A 387 -63.44 36.00 28.50
N THR A 388 -64.42 35.19 28.13
CA THR A 388 -65.27 35.31 26.95
C THR A 388 -66.16 36.54 27.02
N SER A 389 -66.19 37.35 25.97
CA SER A 389 -67.31 38.26 25.69
C SER A 389 -68.07 37.76 24.47
N VAL A 390 -69.32 37.37 24.67
CA VAL A 390 -70.26 36.90 23.65
C VAL A 390 -70.88 38.10 22.94
N LYS A 391 -70.90 38.09 21.60
CA LYS A 391 -71.99 38.69 20.81
C LYS A 391 -72.35 37.77 19.65
N HIS A 392 -73.65 37.47 19.57
CA HIS A 392 -74.36 36.63 18.61
C HIS A 392 -74.45 37.25 17.22
N SER A 393 -74.50 36.41 16.17
CA SER A 393 -75.66 36.28 15.27
C SER A 393 -75.41 35.27 14.13
N ASP A 394 -76.34 34.33 14.00
CA ASP A 394 -76.36 33.27 12.99
C ASP A 394 -76.83 33.73 11.59
N CYS A 395 -76.44 32.90 10.60
CA CYS A 395 -77.22 32.41 9.45
C CYS A 395 -76.75 32.81 8.03
N ASN A 396 -76.26 31.77 7.33
CA ASN A 396 -76.31 31.42 5.90
C ASN A 396 -76.81 32.48 4.88
N THR A 397 -76.13 32.62 3.74
CA THR A 397 -76.39 31.84 2.50
C THR A 397 -75.34 32.12 1.40
N MET A 398 -75.09 31.10 0.57
CA MET A 398 -74.67 31.10 -0.85
C MET A 398 -73.19 30.91 -1.21
N GLN A 399 -73.01 29.79 -1.94
CA GLN A 399 -71.85 29.34 -2.70
C GLN A 399 -71.39 30.35 -3.76
N LYS A 400 -70.08 30.37 -4.07
CA LYS A 400 -69.55 30.17 -5.44
C LYS A 400 -68.02 30.12 -5.49
N ASN A 401 -67.54 29.26 -6.39
CA ASN A 401 -66.18 28.93 -6.78
C ASN A 401 -65.23 30.12 -7.02
N ALA A 402 -63.93 29.95 -6.72
CA ALA A 402 -62.82 30.18 -7.68
C ALA A 402 -61.45 29.79 -7.08
N ARG A 403 -60.64 29.10 -7.88
CA ARG A 403 -59.19 28.92 -7.67
C ARG A 403 -58.48 30.27 -7.87
N SER A 404 -57.45 30.58 -7.08
CA SER A 404 -56.16 31.09 -7.60
C SER A 404 -55.11 31.17 -6.50
N ARG A 405 -53.86 30.82 -6.84
CA ARG A 405 -52.65 31.03 -6.04
C ARG A 405 -52.21 32.50 -6.17
N GLN A 406 -51.83 33.14 -5.07
CA GLN A 406 -51.03 34.37 -5.13
C GLN A 406 -50.01 34.41 -3.99
N ALA A 407 -48.78 34.76 -4.35
CA ALA A 407 -47.62 34.88 -3.48
C ALA A 407 -47.57 36.27 -2.84
N GLU A 408 -47.14 36.35 -1.58
CA GLU A 408 -46.86 37.61 -0.89
C GLU A 408 -45.35 37.84 -0.78
N LYS A 409 -44.92 39.03 -1.19
CA LYS A 409 -43.54 39.53 -1.16
C LYS A 409 -43.37 40.46 0.05
N LEU A 410 -42.17 40.46 0.63
CA LEU A 410 -41.78 41.33 1.73
C LEU A 410 -41.25 42.67 1.20
N GLU A 411 -41.74 43.78 1.72
CA GLU A 411 -41.23 45.14 1.45
C GLU A 411 -40.00 45.43 2.31
N VAL A 412 -39.02 46.16 1.76
CA VAL A 412 -37.79 46.55 2.45
C VAL A 412 -37.63 48.08 2.37
N ASP A 413 -37.57 48.72 3.54
CA ASP A 413 -37.44 50.18 3.69
C ASP A 413 -36.09 50.72 3.17
N PRO A 414 -36.07 51.72 2.27
CA PRO A 414 -34.85 52.22 1.63
C PRO A 414 -33.98 53.18 2.48
N SER A 415 -34.24 53.34 3.77
CA SER A 415 -33.56 54.37 4.60
C SER A 415 -32.42 53.86 5.51
N LYS A 416 -31.90 52.65 5.28
CA LYS A 416 -30.74 52.11 6.05
C LYS A 416 -29.69 51.52 5.11
N TYR A 417 -28.98 52.38 4.37
CA TYR A 417 -27.74 52.02 3.69
C TYR A 417 -26.60 52.93 4.18
N SER A 418 -25.61 52.34 4.86
CA SER A 418 -24.29 52.94 5.04
C SER A 418 -23.24 51.94 4.52
N PHE A 419 -22.63 52.24 3.38
CA PHE A 419 -21.48 51.49 2.87
C PHE A 419 -20.19 52.03 3.52
N PRO A 420 -19.27 51.18 4.00
CA PRO A 420 -17.91 51.60 4.31
C PRO A 420 -17.01 51.55 3.07
N ASP A 421 -16.26 52.63 2.87
CA ASP A 421 -15.29 52.88 1.80
C ASP A 421 -13.98 52.11 2.03
N ILE A 422 -13.57 51.30 1.04
CA ILE A 422 -12.45 50.34 1.12
C ILE A 422 -11.10 50.90 0.67
N THR A 423 -11.01 52.21 0.43
CA THR A 423 -9.79 52.86 -0.12
C THR A 423 -8.70 53.20 0.90
N LYS A 424 -8.76 52.67 2.15
CA LYS A 424 -7.80 53.01 3.22
C LYS A 424 -7.02 51.85 3.88
N ILE A 425 -7.02 50.63 3.34
CA ILE A 425 -6.38 49.46 4.00
C ILE A 425 -5.12 48.98 3.25
N ILE A 426 -4.34 49.88 2.66
CA ILE A 426 -2.95 49.57 2.27
C ILE A 426 -2.05 50.74 2.66
N GLN A 427 -1.32 50.58 3.76
CA GLN A 427 -0.06 51.31 3.99
C GLN A 427 0.98 50.27 4.43
N GLU A 428 2.04 50.17 3.63
CA GLU A 428 3.22 49.35 3.83
C GLU A 428 3.99 49.76 5.08
N LYS A 429 4.54 48.79 5.82
CA LYS A 429 5.87 48.94 6.42
C LYS A 429 6.57 47.61 6.67
N GLU A 430 7.85 47.64 6.35
CA GLU A 430 8.86 46.58 6.25
C GLU A 430 9.01 45.68 7.47
N ARG A 431 9.34 44.40 7.22
CA ARG A 431 10.19 43.61 8.12
C ARG A 431 11.24 42.84 7.33
N ILE A 432 12.48 43.26 7.56
CA ILE A 432 13.73 42.54 7.33
C ILE A 432 13.78 41.36 8.30
N GLY A 433 14.17 40.17 7.83
CA GLY A 433 14.40 39.01 8.70
C GLY A 433 14.65 37.72 7.91
N LEU A 434 15.91 37.31 7.88
CA LEU A 434 16.50 36.18 7.16
C LEU A 434 15.97 34.80 7.59
N GLY A 435 15.83 33.88 6.62
CA GLY A 435 15.72 32.43 6.81
C GLY A 435 15.73 31.71 5.44
N PRO A 436 16.44 30.58 5.26
CA PRO A 436 17.17 30.32 4.01
C PRO A 436 16.47 29.32 3.06
N ILE A 437 16.98 29.29 1.83
CA ILE A 437 16.81 28.26 0.79
C ILE A 437 15.64 28.51 -0.21
N LYS A 438 16.02 29.18 -1.31
CA LYS A 438 15.32 29.21 -2.59
C LYS A 438 15.72 27.98 -3.42
N LEU A 439 14.76 27.34 -4.07
CA LEU A 439 14.95 26.56 -5.29
C LEU A 439 14.11 27.21 -6.39
N GLN A 440 14.79 27.68 -7.43
CA GLN A 440 14.18 28.28 -8.62
C GLN A 440 13.71 27.18 -9.59
N PRO A 441 12.59 27.39 -10.30
CA PRO A 441 12.30 26.70 -11.55
C PRO A 441 12.93 27.47 -12.74
N GLU A 442 13.55 26.73 -13.65
CA GLU A 442 14.09 27.25 -14.93
C GLU A 442 13.22 26.86 -16.13
N LYS A 443 13.40 27.64 -17.21
CA LYS A 443 12.80 27.65 -18.57
C LYS A 443 11.64 28.65 -18.71
N THR A 444 11.59 29.54 -19.71
CA THR A 444 12.27 29.65 -21.01
C THR A 444 11.97 31.05 -21.60
N ALA A 445 12.89 31.58 -22.43
CA ALA A 445 12.65 32.23 -23.74
C ALA A 445 13.53 33.47 -24.00
N GLU A 446 14.30 33.40 -25.10
CA GLU A 446 14.53 34.42 -26.16
C GLU A 446 15.06 35.83 -25.76
N THR A 447 15.92 36.55 -26.49
CA THR A 447 16.62 36.42 -27.78
C THR A 447 17.73 37.51 -27.82
N LYS A 448 18.63 37.38 -28.83
CA LYS A 448 19.52 38.39 -29.47
C LYS A 448 21.03 38.34 -29.21
N THR A 449 21.68 37.55 -30.06
CA THR A 449 22.74 37.92 -31.03
C THR A 449 23.96 38.72 -30.54
N SER A 450 25.14 38.08 -30.62
CA SER A 450 26.23 38.56 -31.47
C SER A 450 26.95 37.34 -32.06
N CYS A 451 27.08 37.33 -33.39
CA CYS A 451 27.66 36.28 -34.21
C CYS A 451 28.88 36.90 -34.90
N VAL A 452 29.99 36.17 -34.99
CA VAL A 452 31.16 36.55 -35.80
C VAL A 452 31.53 35.36 -36.68
N ASP A 453 31.25 35.55 -37.96
CA ASP A 453 31.95 35.15 -39.18
C ASP A 453 32.41 33.70 -39.39
N PHE A 454 31.82 33.06 -40.42
CA PHE A 454 32.58 32.33 -41.45
C PHE A 454 31.91 32.52 -42.82
N GLU A 455 32.72 33.03 -43.75
CA GLU A 455 32.40 33.37 -45.15
C GLU A 455 32.14 32.12 -45.99
N ASN A 456 31.23 32.24 -46.98
CA ASN A 456 31.30 31.48 -48.23
C ASN A 456 31.02 32.45 -49.38
N ASN A 457 31.91 32.41 -50.36
CA ASN A 457 31.92 33.22 -51.57
C ASN A 457 31.25 32.42 -52.69
N GLU A 458 30.36 33.04 -53.47
CA GLU A 458 29.98 32.56 -54.81
C GLU A 458 29.78 33.77 -55.74
N ASP A 459 30.64 33.89 -56.76
CA ASP A 459 30.27 33.98 -58.18
C ASP A 459 31.48 34.44 -59.04
N VAL A 460 32.15 33.47 -59.69
CA VAL A 460 32.64 33.46 -61.10
C VAL A 460 32.87 32.01 -61.51
#